data_AF-A0A7X1B7P3-F1
#
_entry.id   AF-A0A7X1B7P3-F1
#
_cell.length_a   1.000
_cell.length_b   1.000
_cell.length_c   1.000
_cell.angle_alpha   90.00
_cell.angle_beta   90.00
_cell.angle_gamma   90.00
#
_symmetry.space_group_name_H-M   'P 1'
#
loop_
_entity.id
_entity.type
_entity.pdbx_description
1 polymer ?
#
loop_
_entity_poly.entity_id
_entity_poly.type
_entity_poly.pdbx_seq_one_letter_code
_entity_poly.pdbx_strand_id
1 'polypeptide(L)'
;MSEAANYSVSESQKQQFAGIYLLEYMINAPKVFQLMLEDGEEDLESILEWLLVRDLIEIKDQERYAPTEKGRKALEKFMGRYSDFLTFFDVFCAVDLGEGSFAFADYYSFDGEDAWRNYLAQERWEDLRVAVANYKGIDPVEIVFMSFLNEGRFGRTETGWEFDLLLGSVWDEILQICNSALQVEQLGYDDDEGEVPGEAVIQDVIAQGLNLIEQLHQHGRPYSEQIAHAVSDGPSASTVEAVEVLKRKSNDFDNSPTPPDRWKDDWDL
;
A
#
# COMPACT_ATOMS: atom_id res chain seq x y z
N MET A 1 -25.74 3.00 -17.29
CA MET A 1 -24.52 3.81 -17.17
C MET A 1 -24.30 3.99 -15.68
N SER A 2 -23.43 3.18 -15.07
CA SER A 2 -22.97 3.46 -13.71
C SER A 2 -22.20 4.77 -13.74
N GLU A 3 -22.36 5.61 -12.72
CA GLU A 3 -21.45 6.73 -12.51
C GLU A 3 -20.06 6.13 -12.27
N ALA A 4 -19.06 6.57 -13.04
CA ALA A 4 -17.68 6.20 -12.77
C ALA A 4 -17.36 6.58 -11.32
N ALA A 5 -16.74 5.67 -10.57
CA ALA A 5 -16.30 5.95 -9.22
C ALA A 5 -15.40 7.20 -9.25
N ASN A 6 -15.74 8.20 -8.43
CA ASN A 6 -15.00 9.45 -8.33
C ASN A 6 -14.38 9.52 -6.93
N TYR A 7 -13.21 8.90 -6.80
CA TYR A 7 -12.44 8.89 -5.57
C TYR A 7 -11.95 10.28 -5.23
N SER A 8 -11.91 10.55 -3.93
CA SER A 8 -11.34 11.76 -3.37
C SER A 8 -10.55 11.40 -2.12
N VAL A 9 -9.52 12.18 -1.83
CA VAL A 9 -8.72 12.04 -0.60
C VAL A 9 -8.86 13.34 0.19
N SER A 10 -9.29 13.22 1.45
CA SER A 10 -9.42 14.39 2.32
C SER A 10 -8.05 14.83 2.86
N GLU A 11 -7.92 16.09 3.27
CA GLU A 11 -6.68 16.58 3.91
C GLU A 11 -6.35 15.78 5.18
N SER A 12 -7.37 15.36 5.94
CA SER A 12 -7.15 14.50 7.12
C SER A 12 -6.58 13.14 6.74
N GLN A 13 -7.01 12.57 5.62
CA GLN A 13 -6.53 11.28 5.13
C GLN A 13 -5.11 11.39 4.58
N LYS A 14 -4.78 12.47 3.87
CA LYS A 14 -3.40 12.77 3.47
C LYS A 14 -2.48 12.87 4.68
N GLN A 15 -2.92 13.58 5.74
CA GLN A 15 -2.18 13.67 7.00
C GLN A 15 -2.00 12.31 7.67
N GLN A 16 -3.00 11.43 7.62
CA GLN A 16 -2.89 10.07 8.15
C GLN A 16 -1.84 9.25 7.40
N PHE A 17 -1.89 9.24 6.06
CA PHE A 17 -0.90 8.53 5.24
C PHE A 17 0.50 9.11 5.35
N ALA A 18 0.65 10.44 5.39
CA ALA A 18 1.96 11.07 5.64
C ALA A 18 2.47 10.74 7.05
N GLY A 19 1.59 10.81 8.05
CA GLY A 19 1.91 10.53 9.45
C GLY A 19 2.36 9.09 9.67
N ILE A 20 1.70 8.11 9.06
CA ILE A 20 2.13 6.72 9.18
C ILE A 20 3.47 6.47 8.50
N TYR A 21 3.71 7.11 7.36
CA TYR A 21 4.98 6.99 6.65
C TYR A 21 6.12 7.56 7.50
N LEU A 22 5.93 8.72 8.13
CA LEU A 22 6.91 9.28 9.07
C LEU A 22 7.15 8.37 10.27
N LEU A 23 6.10 7.78 10.86
CA LEU A 23 6.26 6.82 11.95
C LEU A 23 7.06 5.59 11.51
N GLU A 24 6.79 5.08 10.31
CA GLU A 24 7.51 3.96 9.72
C GLU A 24 8.99 4.31 9.50
N TYR A 25 9.26 5.52 8.99
CA TYR A 25 10.61 6.03 8.82
C TYR A 25 11.37 6.19 10.16
N MET A 26 10.71 6.75 11.19
CA MET A 26 11.31 6.91 12.53
C MET A 26 11.62 5.56 13.20
N ILE A 27 10.81 4.53 12.95
CA ILE A 27 10.85 3.25 13.68
C ILE A 27 11.67 2.19 12.93
N ASN A 28 11.38 1.97 11.65
CA ASN A 28 11.93 0.88 10.85
C ASN A 28 13.16 1.27 10.04
N ALA A 29 13.29 2.55 9.67
CA ALA A 29 14.45 3.10 8.98
C ALA A 29 15.05 4.29 9.75
N PRO A 30 15.48 4.09 11.01
CA PRO A 30 15.57 5.11 12.05
C PRO A 30 16.13 6.46 11.59
N LYS A 31 15.22 7.36 11.18
CA LYS A 31 15.51 8.75 10.86
C LYS A 31 15.19 9.61 12.08
N VAL A 32 16.12 10.47 12.47
CA VAL A 32 15.94 11.42 13.57
C VAL A 32 15.49 12.75 13.02
N PHE A 33 14.32 13.19 13.45
CA PHE A 33 13.80 14.53 13.15
C PHE A 33 14.10 15.45 14.34
N GLN A 34 14.89 16.49 14.09
CA GLN A 34 15.21 17.49 15.12
C GLN A 34 13.98 18.37 15.39
N LEU A 35 13.86 18.85 16.63
CA LEU A 35 12.80 19.80 17.01
C LEU A 35 12.97 21.11 16.23
N MET A 36 14.21 21.55 16.07
CA MET A 36 14.58 22.61 15.15
C MET A 36 14.87 21.96 13.79
N LEU A 37 13.85 21.92 12.94
CA LEU A 37 13.96 21.33 11.60
C LEU A 37 15.02 22.08 10.77
N GLU A 38 15.78 21.34 9.98
CA GLU A 38 16.79 21.90 9.07
C GLU A 38 16.18 22.18 7.69
N ASP A 39 16.91 22.95 6.86
CA ASP A 39 16.51 23.28 5.49
C ASP A 39 16.12 22.00 4.72
N GLY A 40 14.84 21.88 4.34
CA GLY A 40 14.28 20.74 3.60
C GLY A 40 13.32 19.86 4.42
N GLU A 41 13.37 19.91 5.76
CA GLU A 41 12.44 19.17 6.63
C GLU A 41 11.29 20.06 7.14
N GLU A 42 11.34 21.39 6.92
CA GLU A 42 10.35 22.37 7.40
C GLU A 42 8.92 22.04 6.98
N ASP A 43 8.72 21.49 5.77
CA ASP A 43 7.40 21.10 5.30
C ASP A 43 6.76 20.04 6.22
N LEU A 44 7.57 19.15 6.82
CA LEU A 44 7.12 18.10 7.75
C LEU A 44 6.57 18.64 9.08
N GLU A 45 6.82 19.91 9.43
CA GLU A 45 6.40 20.50 10.70
C GLU A 45 4.91 20.26 10.95
N SER A 46 4.07 20.47 9.93
CA SER A 46 2.63 20.28 10.03
C SER A 46 2.22 18.85 10.39
N ILE A 47 2.94 17.82 9.90
CA ILE A 47 2.67 16.42 10.21
C ILE A 47 3.26 16.03 11.56
N LEU A 48 4.45 16.52 11.89
CA LEU A 48 5.09 16.29 13.18
C LEU A 48 4.23 16.88 14.32
N GLU A 49 3.74 18.11 14.16
CA GLU A 49 2.77 18.71 15.09
C GLU A 49 1.49 17.88 15.19
N TRP A 50 0.96 17.41 14.05
CA TRP A 50 -0.25 16.60 14.00
C TRP A 50 -0.09 15.25 14.72
N LEU A 51 1.07 14.60 14.57
CA LEU A 51 1.44 13.38 15.28
C LEU A 51 1.65 13.64 16.78
N LEU A 52 2.28 14.76 17.14
CA LEU A 52 2.54 15.17 18.52
C LEU A 52 1.24 15.43 19.28
N VAL A 53 0.30 16.18 18.69
CA VAL A 53 -1.03 16.45 19.27
C VAL A 53 -1.83 15.17 19.51
N ARG A 54 -1.52 14.10 18.76
CA ARG A 54 -2.14 12.78 18.90
C ARG A 54 -1.38 11.83 19.81
N ASP A 55 -0.33 12.28 20.49
CA ASP A 55 0.53 11.45 21.33
C ASP A 55 1.17 10.27 20.57
N LEU A 56 1.34 10.35 19.25
CA LEU A 56 1.99 9.31 18.43
C LEU A 56 3.51 9.47 18.43
N ILE A 57 3.97 10.71 18.58
CA ILE A 57 5.36 11.06 18.82
C ILE A 57 5.44 11.97 20.04
N GLU A 58 6.62 12.12 20.62
CA GLU A 58 6.93 13.01 21.74
C GLU A 58 8.24 13.77 21.50
N ILE A 59 8.45 14.87 22.22
CA ILE A 59 9.72 15.59 22.22
C ILE A 59 10.63 14.96 23.28
N LYS A 60 11.74 14.38 22.85
CA LYS A 60 12.74 13.74 23.72
C LYS A 60 13.98 14.62 23.85
N ASP A 61 14.52 14.69 25.07
CA ASP A 61 15.70 15.48 25.44
C ASP A 61 15.63 16.97 25.07
N GLN A 62 14.43 17.50 24.81
CA GLN A 62 14.18 18.88 24.33
C GLN A 62 14.77 19.20 22.94
N GLU A 63 15.18 18.18 22.19
CA GLU A 63 15.95 18.37 20.95
C GLU A 63 15.35 17.65 19.75
N ARG A 64 14.59 16.57 19.93
CA ARG A 64 14.14 15.73 18.80
C ARG A 64 12.75 15.13 19.01
N TYR A 65 12.11 14.77 17.89
CA TYR A 65 10.92 13.95 17.89
C TYR A 65 11.29 12.47 18.05
N ALA A 66 10.51 11.73 18.84
CA ALA A 66 10.66 10.29 19.02
C ALA A 66 9.28 9.61 19.04
N PRO A 67 9.15 8.40 18.47
CA PRO A 67 7.89 7.66 18.49
C PRO A 67 7.51 7.23 19.90
N THR A 68 6.23 7.35 20.25
CA THR A 68 5.68 6.79 21.50
C THR A 68 5.25 5.34 21.32
N GLU A 69 4.90 4.67 22.42
CA GLU A 69 4.25 3.35 22.37
C GLU A 69 2.91 3.38 21.61
N LYS A 70 2.19 4.51 21.65
CA LYS A 70 0.95 4.69 20.88
C LYS A 70 1.26 4.77 19.39
N GLY A 71 2.28 5.54 19.00
CA GLY A 71 2.78 5.61 17.61
C GLY A 71 3.23 4.25 17.10
N ARG A 72 3.99 3.50 17.91
CA ARG A 72 4.43 2.14 17.56
C ARG A 72 3.26 1.19 17.30
N LYS A 73 2.23 1.21 18.16
CA LYS A 73 1.01 0.40 17.96
C LYS A 73 0.22 0.80 16.72
N ALA A 74 0.20 2.09 16.39
CA ALA A 74 -0.41 2.54 15.16
C ALA A 74 0.34 2.00 13.93
N LEU A 75 1.67 2.01 13.98
CA LEU A 75 2.51 1.38 12.96
C LEU A 75 2.29 -0.13 12.87
N GLU A 76 2.17 -0.85 14.00
CA GLU A 76 1.85 -2.29 13.99
C GLU A 76 0.54 -2.62 13.26
N LYS A 77 -0.49 -1.78 13.43
CA LYS A 77 -1.76 -1.94 12.70
C LYS A 77 -1.56 -1.75 11.20
N PHE A 78 -0.84 -0.70 10.81
CA PHE A 78 -0.53 -0.44 9.42
C PHE A 78 0.28 -1.56 8.78
N MET A 79 1.37 -1.99 9.43
CA MET A 79 2.24 -3.05 8.91
C MET A 79 1.50 -4.39 8.81
N GLY A 80 0.45 -4.59 9.62
CA GLY A 80 -0.52 -5.66 9.40
C GLY A 80 -1.24 -5.55 8.05
N ARG A 81 -1.80 -4.39 7.73
CA ARG A 81 -2.50 -4.16 6.44
C ARG A 81 -1.54 -4.13 5.26
N TYR A 82 -0.35 -3.57 5.43
CA TYR A 82 0.70 -3.60 4.43
C TYR A 82 1.15 -5.03 4.13
N SER A 83 1.21 -5.90 5.15
CA SER A 83 1.39 -7.34 4.92
C SER A 83 0.26 -7.93 4.07
N ASP A 84 -0.98 -7.54 4.33
CA ASP A 84 -2.13 -8.04 3.55
C ASP A 84 -2.05 -7.54 2.10
N PHE A 85 -1.64 -6.29 1.88
CA PHE A 85 -1.34 -5.74 0.55
C PHE A 85 -0.32 -6.60 -0.21
N LEU A 86 0.85 -6.85 0.39
CA LEU A 86 1.92 -7.63 -0.25
C LEU A 86 1.55 -9.08 -0.53
N THR A 87 0.57 -9.64 0.20
CA THR A 87 0.29 -11.09 0.19
C THR A 87 -0.99 -11.45 -0.52
N PHE A 88 -1.94 -10.52 -0.57
CA PHE A 88 -3.21 -10.70 -1.21
C PHE A 88 -3.36 -9.79 -2.42
N PHE A 89 -3.09 -8.49 -2.29
CA PHE A 89 -3.38 -7.55 -3.38
C PHE A 89 -2.39 -7.63 -4.54
N ASP A 90 -1.12 -7.90 -4.26
CA ASP A 90 -0.06 -7.76 -5.26
C ASP A 90 -0.23 -8.68 -6.48
N VAL A 91 -0.80 -9.90 -6.30
CA VAL A 91 -1.06 -10.82 -7.42
C VAL A 91 -2.04 -10.25 -8.44
N PHE A 92 -2.89 -9.29 -8.05
CA PHE A 92 -3.89 -8.68 -8.92
C PHE A 92 -3.36 -7.48 -9.72
N CYS A 93 -2.07 -7.13 -9.61
CA CYS A 93 -1.51 -5.99 -10.37
C CYS A 93 -1.29 -6.30 -11.85
N ALA A 94 -1.35 -7.57 -12.25
CA ALA A 94 -1.14 -8.00 -13.62
C ALA A 94 -1.96 -9.26 -13.94
N VAL A 95 -3.19 -9.03 -14.39
CA VAL A 95 -4.17 -10.07 -14.77
C VAL A 95 -4.51 -9.93 -16.25
N ASP A 96 -4.40 -11.01 -17.01
CA ASP A 96 -4.88 -11.09 -18.38
C ASP A 96 -6.35 -11.54 -18.34
N LEU A 97 -7.27 -10.60 -18.54
CA LEU A 97 -8.71 -10.87 -18.54
C LEU A 97 -9.17 -11.71 -19.74
N GLY A 98 -8.41 -11.73 -20.83
CA GLY A 98 -8.73 -12.51 -22.03
C GLY A 98 -8.35 -13.98 -21.90
N GLU A 99 -7.18 -14.26 -21.32
CA GLU A 99 -6.72 -15.62 -21.07
C GLU A 99 -7.13 -16.16 -19.69
N GLY A 100 -7.57 -15.29 -18.78
CA GLY A 100 -7.88 -15.66 -17.39
C GLY A 100 -6.61 -16.07 -16.63
N SER A 101 -5.50 -15.37 -16.85
CA SER A 101 -4.19 -15.74 -16.30
C SER A 101 -3.56 -14.60 -15.48
N PHE A 102 -2.66 -14.97 -14.58
CA PHE A 102 -1.97 -14.04 -13.69
C PHE A 102 -0.48 -14.06 -14.00
N ALA A 103 0.14 -12.89 -14.16
CA ALA A 103 1.58 -12.82 -14.41
C ALA A 103 2.39 -13.55 -13.32
N PHE A 104 1.89 -13.52 -12.08
CA PHE A 104 2.55 -14.11 -10.92
C PHE A 104 2.64 -15.64 -10.97
N ALA A 105 1.81 -16.30 -11.79
CA ALA A 105 1.96 -17.73 -12.04
C ALA A 105 3.34 -18.06 -12.65
N ASP A 106 3.94 -17.11 -13.36
CA ASP A 106 5.23 -17.26 -14.01
C ASP A 106 6.40 -16.68 -13.21
N TYR A 107 6.18 -16.13 -12.01
CA TYR A 107 7.20 -15.38 -11.28
C TYR A 107 8.54 -16.13 -11.15
N TYR A 108 8.51 -17.41 -10.76
CA TYR A 108 9.72 -18.22 -10.58
C TYR A 108 10.37 -18.71 -11.89
N SER A 109 9.79 -18.36 -13.04
CA SER A 109 10.36 -18.63 -14.37
C SER A 109 11.37 -17.57 -14.81
N PHE A 110 11.54 -16.48 -14.05
CA PHE A 110 12.43 -15.37 -14.38
C PHE A 110 13.70 -15.35 -13.52
N ASP A 111 14.84 -15.18 -14.19
CA ASP A 111 16.14 -15.00 -13.56
C ASP A 111 16.39 -13.51 -13.25
N GLY A 112 15.77 -13.01 -12.19
CA GLY A 112 16.04 -11.68 -11.62
C GLY A 112 14.99 -10.59 -11.92
N GLU A 113 15.10 -9.48 -11.18
CA GLU A 113 14.08 -8.42 -11.15
C GLU A 113 13.86 -7.71 -12.49
N ASP A 114 14.91 -7.49 -13.29
CA ASP A 114 14.77 -6.77 -14.56
C ASP A 114 13.92 -7.56 -15.58
N ALA A 115 14.11 -8.89 -15.62
CA ALA A 115 13.33 -9.76 -16.51
C ALA A 115 11.86 -9.78 -16.10
N TRP A 116 11.60 -9.85 -14.78
CA TRP A 116 10.26 -9.76 -14.21
C TRP A 116 9.58 -8.41 -14.51
N ARG A 117 10.27 -7.29 -14.31
CA ARG A 117 9.73 -5.94 -14.61
C ARG A 117 9.39 -5.79 -16.10
N ASN A 118 10.23 -6.30 -16.99
CA ASN A 118 9.93 -6.29 -18.43
C ASN A 118 8.72 -7.15 -18.79
N TYR A 119 8.49 -8.25 -18.07
CA TYR A 119 7.30 -9.09 -18.25
C TYR A 119 6.03 -8.39 -17.80
N LEU A 120 6.06 -7.72 -16.63
CA LEU A 120 4.95 -6.95 -16.10
C LEU A 120 4.62 -5.70 -16.94
N ALA A 121 5.58 -5.17 -17.72
CA ALA A 121 5.37 -4.02 -18.58
C ALA A 121 4.60 -4.32 -19.88
N GLN A 122 4.16 -5.55 -20.11
CA GLN A 122 3.40 -5.93 -21.30
C GLN A 122 1.96 -5.40 -21.22
N GLU A 123 1.45 -4.86 -22.34
CA GLU A 123 0.11 -4.22 -22.41
C GLU A 123 -1.08 -5.15 -22.13
N ARG A 124 -0.87 -6.48 -22.13
CA ARG A 124 -1.95 -7.45 -21.86
C ARG A 124 -2.38 -7.50 -20.39
N TRP A 125 -1.56 -6.94 -19.50
CA TRP A 125 -1.80 -7.00 -18.07
C TRP A 125 -2.70 -5.86 -17.62
N GLU A 126 -3.81 -6.22 -16.99
CA GLU A 126 -4.69 -5.29 -16.32
C GLU A 126 -4.38 -5.27 -14.82
N ASP A 127 -4.33 -4.08 -14.23
CA ASP A 127 -4.23 -3.90 -12.78
C ASP A 127 -5.64 -3.88 -12.17
N LEU A 128 -5.98 -4.97 -11.48
CA LEU A 128 -7.29 -5.16 -10.86
C LEU A 128 -7.27 -4.86 -9.36
N ARG A 129 -6.17 -4.34 -8.79
CA ARG A 129 -6.08 -4.09 -7.34
C ARG A 129 -7.16 -3.13 -6.84
N VAL A 130 -7.47 -2.08 -7.61
CA VAL A 130 -8.56 -1.14 -7.29
C VAL A 130 -9.92 -1.82 -7.37
N ALA A 131 -10.18 -2.61 -8.42
CA ALA A 131 -11.43 -3.36 -8.57
C ALA A 131 -11.66 -4.35 -7.42
N VAL A 132 -10.61 -5.08 -7.04
CA VAL A 132 -10.63 -6.03 -5.92
C VAL A 132 -10.84 -5.29 -4.61
N ALA A 133 -10.17 -4.16 -4.37
CA ALA A 133 -10.35 -3.35 -3.17
C ALA A 133 -11.80 -2.88 -3.03
N ASN A 134 -12.37 -2.34 -4.11
CA ASN A 134 -13.78 -1.94 -4.16
C ASN A 134 -14.73 -3.07 -3.85
N TYR A 135 -14.55 -4.22 -4.52
CA TYR A 135 -15.38 -5.39 -4.30
C TYR A 135 -15.34 -5.86 -2.84
N LYS A 136 -14.17 -5.72 -2.18
CA LYS A 136 -13.95 -6.05 -0.77
C LYS A 136 -14.40 -4.96 0.21
N GLY A 137 -14.90 -3.82 -0.25
CA GLY A 137 -15.21 -2.68 0.61
C GLY A 137 -13.97 -2.10 1.32
N ILE A 138 -12.80 -2.22 0.70
CA ILE A 138 -11.52 -1.65 1.16
C ILE A 138 -11.26 -0.37 0.37
N ASP A 139 -10.77 0.67 1.04
CA ASP A 139 -10.43 1.94 0.39
C ASP A 139 -9.33 1.76 -0.67
N PRO A 140 -9.62 1.99 -1.96
CA PRO A 140 -8.63 1.87 -3.02
C PRO A 140 -7.50 2.89 -2.90
N VAL A 141 -7.73 4.05 -2.28
CA VAL A 141 -6.70 5.06 -2.07
C VAL A 141 -5.60 4.51 -1.17
N GLU A 142 -5.96 3.76 -0.12
CA GLU A 142 -5.00 3.07 0.76
C GLU A 142 -4.19 2.01 -0.01
N ILE A 143 -4.82 1.25 -0.91
CA ILE A 143 -4.15 0.23 -1.72
C ILE A 143 -3.14 0.84 -2.70
N VAL A 144 -3.51 1.91 -3.40
CA VAL A 144 -2.59 2.60 -4.32
C VAL A 144 -1.46 3.29 -3.55
N PHE A 145 -1.75 3.87 -2.38
CA PHE A 145 -0.73 4.41 -1.47
C PHE A 145 0.28 3.32 -1.07
N MET A 146 -0.17 2.13 -0.67
CA MET A 146 0.72 1.00 -0.35
C MET A 146 1.54 0.53 -1.55
N SER A 147 0.98 0.58 -2.77
CA SER A 147 1.75 0.32 -4.00
C SER A 147 2.89 1.32 -4.18
N PHE A 148 2.62 2.61 -3.96
CA PHE A 148 3.63 3.66 -4.07
C PHE A 148 4.75 3.48 -3.03
N LEU A 149 4.41 3.03 -1.82
CA LEU A 149 5.39 2.67 -0.80
C LEU A 149 6.27 1.48 -1.25
N ASN A 150 5.64 0.40 -1.72
CA ASN A 150 6.35 -0.80 -2.16
C ASN A 150 7.29 -0.52 -3.35
N GLU A 151 6.86 0.35 -4.25
CA GLU A 151 7.63 0.76 -5.42
C GLU A 151 8.70 1.82 -5.10
N GLY A 152 8.80 2.30 -3.86
CA GLY A 152 9.73 3.36 -3.47
C GLY A 152 9.50 4.64 -4.28
N ARG A 153 8.22 5.02 -4.46
CA ARG A 153 7.82 6.21 -5.22
C ARG A 153 7.92 7.50 -4.43
N PHE A 154 7.97 7.40 -3.11
CA PHE A 154 8.24 8.53 -2.23
C PHE A 154 9.76 8.76 -2.16
N GLY A 155 10.21 9.98 -2.46
CA GLY A 155 11.61 10.39 -2.35
C GLY A 155 12.52 10.05 -3.52
N ARG A 156 11.99 10.10 -4.74
CA ARG A 156 12.75 9.85 -5.98
C ARG A 156 13.55 11.04 -6.51
N THR A 157 13.56 12.20 -5.85
CA THR A 157 14.40 13.35 -6.25
C THR A 157 15.39 13.70 -5.16
N GLU A 158 16.61 14.08 -5.55
CA GLU A 158 17.75 14.43 -4.69
C GLU A 158 17.49 15.57 -3.68
N THR A 159 16.29 16.13 -3.66
CA THR A 159 15.70 17.07 -2.70
C THR A 159 14.17 16.92 -2.73
N GLY A 160 13.50 16.81 -1.57
CA GLY A 160 12.05 17.05 -1.43
C GLY A 160 11.11 15.84 -1.32
N TRP A 161 11.52 14.72 -0.69
CA TRP A 161 10.56 13.62 -0.43
C TRP A 161 9.45 14.05 0.54
N GLU A 162 9.78 14.98 1.42
CA GLU A 162 8.91 15.66 2.37
C GLU A 162 7.81 16.44 1.65
N PHE A 163 8.20 17.16 0.59
CA PHE A 163 7.30 17.94 -0.25
C PHE A 163 6.33 17.04 -1.02
N ASP A 164 6.82 15.92 -1.57
CA ASP A 164 5.98 14.97 -2.28
C ASP A 164 4.89 14.36 -1.38
N LEU A 165 5.22 14.02 -0.13
CA LEU A 165 4.24 13.49 0.83
C LEU A 165 3.15 14.49 1.20
N LEU A 166 3.51 15.77 1.28
CA LEU A 166 2.65 16.81 1.86
C LEU A 166 1.84 17.61 0.86
N LEU A 167 2.48 17.98 -0.23
CA LEU A 167 1.99 18.98 -1.18
C LEU A 167 2.07 18.47 -2.63
N GLY A 168 2.49 17.22 -2.82
CA GLY A 168 2.83 16.68 -4.12
C GLY A 168 1.63 16.36 -5.01
N SER A 169 1.90 16.42 -6.31
CA SER A 169 1.14 15.77 -7.39
C SER A 169 0.96 14.26 -7.20
N VAL A 170 1.62 13.66 -6.20
CA VAL A 170 1.47 12.24 -5.84
C VAL A 170 0.03 11.90 -5.52
N TRP A 171 -0.70 12.80 -4.83
CA TRP A 171 -2.10 12.59 -4.51
C TRP A 171 -2.98 12.64 -5.76
N ASP A 172 -2.69 13.57 -6.67
CA ASP A 172 -3.38 13.65 -7.96
C ASP A 172 -3.15 12.39 -8.78
N GLU A 173 -1.94 11.82 -8.74
CA GLU A 173 -1.62 10.57 -9.41
C GLU A 173 -2.30 9.35 -8.77
N ILE A 174 -2.27 9.24 -7.44
CA ILE A 174 -3.00 8.19 -6.70
C ILE A 174 -4.48 8.23 -7.07
N LEU A 175 -5.09 9.42 -7.07
CA LEU A 175 -6.48 9.60 -7.46
C LEU A 175 -6.70 9.30 -8.95
N GLN A 176 -5.77 9.69 -9.83
CA GLN A 176 -5.86 9.37 -11.25
C GLN A 176 -5.91 7.86 -11.46
N ILE A 177 -5.03 7.10 -10.81
CA ILE A 177 -5.01 5.63 -10.87
C ILE A 177 -6.33 5.06 -10.38
N CYS A 178 -6.82 5.49 -9.21
CA CYS A 178 -8.09 5.02 -8.67
C CYS A 178 -9.26 5.30 -9.62
N ASN A 179 -9.31 6.50 -10.20
CA ASN A 179 -10.39 6.95 -11.07
C ASN A 179 -10.32 6.39 -12.50
N SER A 180 -9.14 5.96 -12.97
CA SER A 180 -8.97 5.35 -14.29
C SER A 180 -8.97 3.83 -14.28
N ALA A 181 -8.86 3.19 -13.11
CA ALA A 181 -8.85 1.74 -13.00
C ALA A 181 -10.17 1.11 -13.45
N LEU A 182 -10.08 -0.12 -13.95
CA LEU A 182 -11.25 -0.93 -14.26
C LEU A 182 -12.13 -1.09 -13.02
N GLN A 183 -13.43 -0.83 -13.18
CA GLN A 183 -14.45 -1.02 -12.16
C GLN A 183 -15.12 -2.37 -12.33
N VAL A 184 -15.68 -2.92 -11.25
CA VAL A 184 -16.34 -4.24 -11.25
C VAL A 184 -17.43 -4.30 -12.33
N GLU A 185 -18.20 -3.24 -12.52
CA GLU A 185 -19.27 -3.18 -13.52
C GLU A 185 -18.77 -3.22 -14.96
N GLN A 186 -17.49 -2.89 -15.19
CA GLN A 186 -16.86 -2.89 -16.51
C GLN A 186 -16.24 -4.24 -16.88
N LEU A 187 -16.16 -5.18 -15.93
CA LEU A 187 -15.62 -6.53 -16.16
C LEU A 187 -16.63 -7.47 -16.83
N GLY A 188 -17.91 -7.12 -16.83
CA GLY A 188 -18.95 -7.95 -17.43
C GLY A 188 -18.83 -8.05 -18.95
N TYR A 189 -19.19 -9.19 -19.51
CA TYR A 189 -19.14 -9.46 -20.95
C TYR A 189 -20.28 -10.38 -21.38
N ASP A 190 -20.58 -10.41 -22.68
CA ASP A 190 -21.50 -11.38 -23.27
C ASP A 190 -20.72 -12.51 -23.92
N ASP A 191 -21.14 -13.76 -23.69
CA ASP A 191 -20.65 -14.94 -24.38
C ASP A 191 -21.77 -15.73 -25.08
N ASP A 192 -21.45 -16.90 -25.61
CA ASP A 192 -22.40 -17.78 -26.30
C ASP A 192 -23.50 -18.34 -25.36
N GLU A 193 -23.28 -18.32 -24.04
CA GLU A 193 -24.21 -18.80 -23.01
C GLU A 193 -25.05 -17.66 -22.38
N GLY A 194 -24.59 -16.41 -22.49
CA GLY A 194 -25.35 -15.21 -22.13
C GLY A 194 -24.49 -14.07 -21.57
N GLU A 195 -25.14 -13.14 -20.86
CA GLU A 195 -24.46 -12.06 -20.15
C GLU A 195 -23.80 -12.60 -18.87
N VAL A 196 -22.49 -12.41 -18.76
CA VAL A 196 -21.71 -12.66 -17.55
C VAL A 196 -21.55 -11.33 -16.80
N PRO A 197 -22.15 -11.17 -15.60
CA PRO A 197 -22.04 -9.93 -14.85
C PRO A 197 -20.64 -9.75 -14.30
N GLY A 198 -20.16 -8.51 -14.25
CA GLY A 198 -18.81 -8.19 -13.74
C GLY A 198 -18.58 -8.62 -12.28
N GLU A 199 -19.64 -8.69 -11.46
CA GLU A 199 -19.56 -9.26 -10.11
C GLU A 199 -19.17 -10.75 -10.12
N ALA A 200 -19.66 -11.53 -11.08
CA ALA A 200 -19.25 -12.93 -11.24
C ALA A 200 -17.79 -13.02 -11.71
N VAL A 201 -17.37 -12.13 -12.61
CA VAL A 201 -15.98 -12.07 -13.09
C VAL A 201 -15.02 -11.74 -11.95
N ILE A 202 -15.28 -10.72 -11.14
CA ILE A 202 -14.37 -10.35 -10.04
C ILE A 202 -14.32 -11.44 -8.96
N GLN A 203 -15.44 -12.13 -8.69
CA GLN A 203 -15.47 -13.29 -7.78
C GLN A 203 -14.61 -14.44 -8.31
N ASP A 204 -14.65 -14.71 -9.61
CA ASP A 204 -13.81 -15.74 -10.21
C ASP A 204 -12.33 -15.35 -10.18
N VAL A 205 -12.00 -14.12 -10.57
CA VAL A 205 -10.64 -13.56 -10.48
C VAL A 205 -10.08 -13.66 -9.05
N ILE A 206 -10.86 -13.27 -8.03
CA ILE A 206 -10.43 -13.38 -6.63
C ILE A 206 -10.22 -14.84 -6.23
N ALA A 207 -11.11 -15.75 -6.61
CA ALA A 207 -10.94 -17.17 -6.31
C ALA A 207 -9.68 -17.76 -6.96
N GLN A 208 -9.40 -17.42 -8.21
CA GLN A 208 -8.17 -17.82 -8.90
C GLN A 208 -6.92 -17.23 -8.24
N GLY A 209 -6.95 -15.94 -7.90
CA GLY A 209 -5.87 -15.25 -7.20
C GLY A 209 -5.57 -15.87 -5.83
N LEU A 210 -6.59 -16.23 -5.05
CA LEU A 210 -6.43 -16.93 -3.77
C LEU A 210 -5.71 -18.28 -3.94
N ASN A 211 -6.10 -19.07 -4.93
CA ASN A 211 -5.44 -20.33 -5.24
C ASN A 211 -3.97 -20.12 -5.63
N LEU A 212 -3.67 -19.06 -6.38
CA LEU A 212 -2.29 -18.71 -6.76
C LEU A 212 -1.46 -18.27 -5.55
N ILE A 213 -2.01 -17.43 -4.67
CA ILE A 213 -1.34 -16.99 -3.44
C ILE A 213 -0.94 -18.18 -2.58
N GLU A 214 -1.82 -19.19 -2.44
CA GLU A 214 -1.49 -20.43 -1.73
C GLU A 214 -0.29 -21.17 -2.34
N GLN A 215 -0.19 -21.20 -3.67
CA GLN A 215 0.94 -21.83 -4.38
C GLN A 215 2.24 -21.04 -4.21
N LEU A 216 2.19 -19.71 -4.32
CA LEU A 216 3.34 -18.82 -4.10
C LEU A 216 3.88 -18.94 -2.67
N HIS A 217 2.99 -19.01 -1.67
CA HIS A 217 3.37 -19.21 -0.29
C HIS A 217 4.14 -20.52 -0.04
N GLN A 218 3.87 -21.58 -0.80
CA GLN A 218 4.62 -22.84 -0.70
C GLN A 218 6.04 -22.75 -1.24
N HIS A 219 6.29 -21.86 -2.21
CA HIS A 219 7.59 -21.68 -2.84
C HIS A 219 8.46 -20.61 -2.16
N GLY A 220 7.85 -19.77 -1.31
CA GLY A 220 8.53 -18.71 -0.55
C GLY A 220 8.38 -17.34 -1.22
N ARG A 221 8.15 -16.28 -0.43
CA ARG A 221 7.64 -15.02 -0.99
C ARG A 221 8.62 -14.33 -1.96
N PRO A 222 8.09 -13.77 -3.06
CA PRO A 222 8.88 -13.09 -4.10
C PRO A 222 9.39 -11.67 -3.78
N TYR A 223 8.98 -11.03 -2.67
CA TYR A 223 9.23 -9.60 -2.44
C TYR A 223 9.91 -9.27 -1.11
N SER A 224 10.53 -8.08 -1.08
CA SER A 224 10.93 -7.41 0.14
C SER A 224 9.70 -7.08 0.97
N GLU A 225 9.75 -7.40 2.26
CA GLU A 225 8.72 -7.03 3.23
C GLU A 225 9.01 -5.66 3.86
N GLN A 226 10.10 -5.00 3.49
CA GLN A 226 10.48 -3.71 4.05
C GLN A 226 10.12 -2.57 3.09
N ILE A 227 9.54 -1.50 3.64
CA ILE A 227 9.33 -0.25 2.93
C ILE A 227 10.70 0.40 2.73
N ALA A 228 11.01 0.75 1.48
CA ALA A 228 12.30 1.32 1.13
C ALA A 228 12.36 2.80 1.51
N HIS A 229 13.46 3.19 2.15
CA HIS A 229 13.80 4.58 2.46
C HIS A 229 15.11 4.98 1.82
N ALA A 230 15.21 6.23 1.37
CA ALA A 230 16.39 6.76 0.70
C ALA A 230 17.59 6.98 1.65
N VAL A 231 17.31 7.32 2.92
CA VAL A 231 18.32 7.68 3.93
C VAL A 231 17.99 6.98 5.24
N SER A 232 18.96 6.72 6.11
CA SER A 232 18.70 6.35 7.50
C SER A 232 19.87 6.82 8.35
N ASP A 233 19.61 7.35 9.53
CA ASP A 233 20.66 7.79 10.46
C ASP A 233 21.26 6.61 11.24
N GLY A 234 20.61 5.43 11.15
CA GLY A 234 20.94 4.25 11.92
C GLY A 234 20.44 4.30 13.37
N PRO A 235 20.55 3.18 14.10
CA PRO A 235 20.02 3.09 15.45
C PRO A 235 20.75 4.03 16.43
N SER A 236 19.99 4.69 17.30
CA SER A 236 20.45 5.61 18.34
C SER A 236 19.76 5.30 19.68
N ALA A 237 20.09 6.07 20.73
CA ALA A 237 19.46 5.92 22.06
C ALA A 237 17.94 6.24 22.08
N SER A 238 17.39 6.80 21.00
CA SER A 238 15.95 7.02 20.83
C SER A 238 15.28 6.03 19.89
N THR A 239 16.03 5.12 19.27
CA THR A 239 15.46 4.07 18.43
C THR A 239 14.64 3.11 19.29
N VAL A 240 13.40 2.90 18.88
CA VAL A 240 12.51 1.89 19.47
C VAL A 240 12.65 0.57 18.72
N GLU A 241 12.09 -0.50 19.27
CA GLU A 241 12.04 -1.78 18.58
C GLU A 241 11.27 -1.66 17.26
N ALA A 242 11.90 -2.09 16.17
CA ALA A 242 11.31 -2.10 14.84
C ALA A 242 9.97 -2.84 14.82
N VAL A 243 9.10 -2.45 13.90
CA VAL A 243 7.84 -3.09 13.61
C VAL A 243 8.00 -3.87 12.31
N GLU A 244 8.18 -5.18 12.44
CA GLU A 244 8.29 -6.08 11.29
C GLU A 244 6.93 -6.30 10.62
N VAL A 245 6.95 -6.50 9.31
CA VAL A 245 5.78 -7.03 8.59
C VAL A 245 5.44 -8.41 9.15
N LEU A 246 4.17 -8.57 9.52
CA LEU A 246 3.71 -9.79 10.17
C LEU A 246 3.66 -10.95 9.16
N LYS A 247 4.62 -11.87 9.26
CA LYS A 247 4.60 -13.15 8.52
C LYS A 247 3.43 -14.02 8.99
N ARG A 248 2.31 -13.93 8.30
CA ARG A 248 1.15 -14.80 8.55
C ARG A 248 1.30 -16.15 7.85
N LYS A 249 0.84 -17.19 8.55
CA LYS A 249 0.79 -18.56 8.06
C LYS A 249 -0.42 -18.82 7.15
N SER A 250 -1.45 -17.96 7.21
CA SER A 250 -2.69 -18.08 6.44
C SER A 250 -3.16 -16.72 5.94
N ASN A 251 -3.78 -16.72 4.77
CA ASN A 251 -4.50 -15.59 4.22
C ASN A 251 -5.91 -15.56 4.85
N ASP A 252 -6.34 -14.41 5.38
CA ASP A 252 -7.67 -14.25 5.99
C ASP A 252 -8.71 -13.73 4.96
N PHE A 253 -8.29 -13.47 3.72
CA PHE A 253 -9.20 -13.13 2.63
C PHE A 253 -9.87 -14.38 2.08
N ASP A 254 -11.17 -14.29 1.83
CA ASP A 254 -11.98 -15.31 1.16
C ASP A 254 -12.53 -14.78 -0.17
N ASN A 255 -13.54 -15.42 -0.77
CA ASN A 255 -14.17 -14.91 -2.00
C ASN A 255 -15.37 -13.97 -1.73
N SER A 256 -15.66 -13.62 -0.48
CA SER A 256 -16.80 -12.76 -0.15
C SER A 256 -16.49 -11.28 -0.40
N PRO A 257 -17.48 -10.40 -0.53
CA PRO A 257 -17.24 -8.96 -0.63
C PRO A 257 -16.86 -8.33 0.73
N THR A 258 -16.79 -9.12 1.81
CA THR A 258 -16.52 -8.58 3.15
C THR A 258 -15.01 -8.48 3.37
N PRO A 259 -14.51 -7.34 3.88
CA PRO A 259 -13.11 -7.22 4.21
C PRO A 259 -12.78 -8.06 5.46
N PRO A 260 -11.53 -8.57 5.61
CA PRO A 260 -11.09 -9.19 6.85
C PRO A 260 -11.18 -8.24 8.04
N ASP A 261 -11.25 -8.76 9.27
CA ASP A 261 -11.47 -7.95 10.48
C ASP A 261 -10.49 -6.78 10.63
N ARG A 262 -9.22 -6.95 10.23
CA ARG A 262 -8.19 -5.88 10.30
C ARG A 262 -8.53 -4.66 9.43
N TRP A 263 -9.34 -4.85 8.40
CA TRP A 263 -9.73 -3.83 7.42
C TRP A 263 -11.10 -3.22 7.73
N LYS A 264 -11.83 -3.71 8.75
CA LYS A 264 -13.18 -3.22 9.10
C LYS A 264 -13.18 -1.94 9.91
N ASP A 265 -12.13 -1.71 10.69
CA ASP A 265 -12.00 -0.49 11.50
C ASP A 265 -11.28 0.58 10.70
N ASP A 266 -11.79 1.81 10.63
CA ASP A 266 -10.94 2.91 10.18
C ASP A 266 -9.75 3.04 11.14
N TRP A 267 -8.55 3.13 10.58
CA TRP A 267 -7.34 3.25 11.37
C TRP A 267 -7.01 4.72 11.58
N ASP A 268 -7.84 5.37 12.39
CA ASP A 268 -7.55 6.71 12.89
C ASP A 268 -6.30 6.69 13.77
N LEU A 269 -5.31 7.46 13.34
CA LEU A 269 -4.10 7.83 14.06
C LEU A 269 -4.40 8.82 15.20
#